data_AF-A0AA44L046-F1
#
_entry.id   AF-A0AA44L046-F1
#
_cell.length_a   1.000
_cell.length_b   1.000
_cell.length_c   1.000
_cell.angle_alpha   90.00
_cell.angle_beta   90.00
_cell.angle_gamma   90.00
#
_symmetry.space_group_name_H-M   'P 1'
#
loop_
_entity.id
_entity.type
_entity.pdbx_description
1 polymer ?
#
loop_
_entity_poly.entity_id
_entity_poly.type
_entity_poly.pdbx_seq_one_letter_code
_entity_poly.pdbx_strand_id
1 'polypeptide(L)'
;MILDSPCLYERMIKKGIDLCQKNGATFKYIECYLNNIEEINRRLQTRERKVNQITKVESEVAFKKCLSGSNRPLHGEYLIVDFGEPLEKYGKKVMDYIYPAICGW
;
A
#
# COMPACT_ATOMS: atom_id res chain seq x y z
N MET A 1 6.57 -11.48 7.90
CA MET A 1 6.42 -10.13 8.52
C MET A 1 5.65 -9.26 7.55
N ILE A 2 4.76 -8.39 8.05
CA ILE A 2 4.04 -7.40 7.23
C ILE A 2 4.44 -6.01 7.76
N LEU A 3 4.82 -5.12 6.85
CA LEU A 3 5.12 -3.73 7.16
C LEU A 3 4.07 -2.86 6.43
N ASP A 4 3.21 -2.21 7.20
CA ASP A 4 2.19 -1.30 6.67
C ASP A 4 2.66 0.14 6.87
N SER A 5 2.93 0.83 5.76
CA SER A 5 3.35 2.22 5.77
C SER A 5 2.89 2.91 4.48
N PRO A 6 2.68 4.24 4.51
CA PRO A 6 2.45 4.99 3.28
C PRO A 6 3.54 4.73 2.26
N CYS A 7 3.16 4.56 0.99
CA CYS A 7 4.09 4.23 -0.10
C CYS A 7 5.04 5.39 -0.47
N LEU A 8 5.14 6.45 0.33
CA LEU A 8 5.94 7.65 0.08
C LEU A 8 7.39 7.54 0.56
N TYR A 9 7.78 6.39 1.14
CA TYR A 9 9.09 6.22 1.77
C TYR A 9 9.94 5.20 1.01
N GLU A 10 10.74 5.66 0.04
CA GLU A 10 11.72 4.82 -0.68
C GLU A 10 12.64 4.04 0.28
N ARG A 11 13.04 4.67 1.40
CA ARG A 11 13.86 4.03 2.44
C ARG A 11 13.24 2.75 2.99
N MET A 12 11.91 2.68 3.11
CA MET A 12 11.22 1.47 3.61
C MET A 12 11.38 0.32 2.62
N ILE A 13 11.27 0.60 1.32
CA ILE A 13 11.44 -0.38 0.25
C ILE A 13 12.86 -0.90 0.24
N LYS A 14 13.85 0.00 0.19
CA LYS A 14 15.27 -0.38 0.18
C LYS A 14 15.65 -1.24 1.39
N LYS A 15 15.30 -0.79 2.60
CA LYS A 15 15.60 -1.55 3.83
C LYS A 15 14.89 -2.90 3.88
N GLY A 16 13.65 -2.97 3.38
CA GLY A 16 12.89 -4.22 3.31
C GLY A 16 13.56 -5.23 2.38
N ILE A 17 13.97 -4.80 1.20
CA ILE A 17 14.71 -5.62 0.23
C ILE A 17 16.04 -6.10 0.83
N ASP A 18 16.85 -5.17 1.37
CA ASP A 18 18.14 -5.49 1.98
C ASP A 18 18.01 -6.52 3.11
N LEU A 19 16.96 -6.38 3.95
CA LEU A 19 16.70 -7.30 5.06
C LEU A 19 16.31 -8.69 4.55
N CYS A 20 15.45 -8.75 3.53
CA CYS A 20 15.03 -10.01 2.94
C CYS A 20 16.22 -10.75 2.31
N GLN A 21 17.05 -10.04 1.53
CA GLN A 21 18.26 -10.61 0.93
C GLN A 21 19.23 -11.16 2.00
N LYS A 22 19.46 -10.42 3.08
CA LYS A 22 20.34 -10.86 4.18
C LYS A 22 19.86 -12.11 4.90
N ASN A 23 18.56 -12.39 4.90
CA ASN A 23 17.97 -13.50 5.63
C ASN A 23 17.41 -14.60 4.70
N GLY A 24 17.67 -14.53 3.39
CA GLY A 24 17.16 -15.52 2.42
C GLY A 24 15.63 -15.52 2.29
N ALA A 25 14.97 -14.40 2.58
CA ALA A 25 13.51 -14.26 2.46
C ALA A 25 13.10 -13.58 1.15
N THR A 26 11.86 -13.83 0.72
CA THR A 26 11.28 -13.16 -0.46
C THR A 26 10.62 -11.84 -0.06
N PHE A 27 11.04 -10.75 -0.71
CA PHE A 27 10.37 -9.46 -0.58
C PHE A 27 9.16 -9.39 -1.53
N LYS A 28 8.01 -8.97 -1.01
CA LYS A 28 6.77 -8.74 -1.78
C LYS A 28 6.26 -7.34 -1.45
N TYR A 29 5.88 -6.57 -2.46
CA TYR A 29 5.38 -5.22 -2.31
C TYR A 29 3.95 -5.12 -2.83
N ILE A 30 3.08 -4.50 -2.02
CA ILE A 30 1.68 -4.28 -2.36
C ILE A 30 1.35 -2.81 -2.10
N GLU A 31 0.83 -2.12 -3.12
CA GLU A 31 0.30 -0.76 -3.00
C GLU A 31 -1.22 -0.79 -2.92
N CYS A 32 -1.75 -0.28 -1.82
CA CYS A 32 -3.18 -0.05 -1.63
C CYS A 32 -3.56 1.29 -2.28
N TYR A 33 -4.13 1.24 -3.48
CA TYR A 33 -4.39 2.42 -4.29
C TYR A 33 -5.87 2.80 -4.29
N LEU A 34 -6.16 4.10 -4.18
CA LEU A 34 -7.51 4.64 -4.34
C LEU A 34 -7.44 6.07 -4.87
N ASN A 35 -7.76 6.27 -6.15
CA ASN A 35 -7.81 7.59 -6.78
C ASN A 35 -9.24 8.16 -6.75
N ASN A 36 -9.77 8.30 -5.54
CA ASN A 36 -11.10 8.87 -5.33
C ASN A 36 -11.09 9.70 -4.03
N ILE A 37 -10.95 11.02 -4.17
CA ILE A 37 -10.89 11.94 -3.02
C ILE A 37 -12.20 11.98 -2.23
N GLU A 38 -13.34 11.80 -2.90
CA GLU A 38 -14.66 11.80 -2.26
C GLU A 38 -14.80 10.57 -1.36
N GLU A 39 -14.43 9.39 -1.87
CA GLU A 39 -14.46 8.15 -1.08
C GLU A 39 -13.45 8.19 0.07
N ILE A 40 -12.25 8.74 -0.15
CA ILE A 40 -11.28 8.96 0.94
C ILE A 40 -11.88 9.87 2.02
N ASN A 41 -12.46 11.00 1.63
CA ASN A 41 -13.08 11.93 2.57
C ASN A 41 -14.27 11.32 3.30
N ARG A 42 -15.11 10.55 2.62
CA ARG A 42 -16.18 9.76 3.24
C ARG A 42 -15.61 8.84 4.32
N ARG A 43 -14.57 8.05 4.01
CA ARG A 43 -13.90 7.15 4.97
C ARG A 43 -13.29 7.89 6.16
N LEU A 44 -12.67 9.05 5.93
CA LEU A 44 -12.07 9.88 6.98
C LEU A 44 -13.12 10.45 7.96
N GLN A 45 -14.32 10.76 7.44
CA GLN A 45 -15.44 11.28 8.23
C GLN A 45 -16.20 10.18 8.99
N THR A 46 -16.28 8.97 8.44
CA THR A 46 -17.06 7.86 9.05
C THR A 46 -16.26 7.01 10.03
N ARG A 47 -14.93 7.10 10.04
CA ARG A 47 -14.09 6.31 10.96
C ARG A 47 -14.10 6.88 12.39
N GLU A 48 -13.84 6.03 13.38
CA GLU A 48 -13.47 6.49 14.72
C GLU A 48 -12.13 7.22 14.66
N ARG A 49 -12.15 8.55 14.86
CA ARG A 49 -10.96 9.39 14.71
C ARG A 49 -10.06 9.32 15.94
N LYS A 50 -8.75 9.17 15.70
CA LYS A 50 -7.71 9.43 16.72
C LYS A 50 -7.21 10.89 16.63
N VAL A 51 -6.68 11.43 17.74
CA VAL A 51 -6.32 12.86 17.86
C VAL A 51 -5.39 13.33 16.73
N ASN A 52 -4.38 12.54 16.39
CA ASN A 52 -3.35 12.89 15.40
C ASN A 52 -3.76 12.63 13.95
N GLN A 53 -5.02 12.24 13.71
CA GLN A 53 -5.52 11.90 12.39
C GLN A 53 -6.30 13.06 11.76
N ILE A 54 -6.03 13.31 10.49
CA ILE A 54 -6.80 14.26 9.67
C ILE A 54 -8.25 13.81 9.54
N THR A 55 -9.14 14.79 9.39
CA THR A 55 -10.59 14.60 9.19
C THR A 55 -11.00 14.66 7.73
N LYS A 56 -10.19 15.31 6.88
CA LYS A 56 -10.46 15.52 5.46
C LYS A 56 -9.19 15.85 4.70
N VAL A 57 -9.16 15.52 3.41
CA VAL A 57 -8.21 16.02 2.42
C VAL A 57 -8.85 17.23 1.73
N GLU A 58 -8.28 18.41 1.94
CA GLU A 58 -8.86 19.67 1.46
C GLU A 58 -8.46 20.04 0.02
N SER A 59 -7.32 19.53 -0.47
CA SER A 59 -6.78 19.90 -1.77
C SER A 59 -6.69 18.69 -2.69
N GLU A 60 -7.47 18.72 -3.77
CA GLU A 60 -7.38 17.71 -4.84
C GLU A 60 -6.00 17.71 -5.51
N VAL A 61 -5.38 18.88 -5.64
CA VAL A 61 -4.02 19.01 -6.18
C VAL A 61 -3.01 18.31 -5.27
N ALA A 62 -3.08 18.55 -3.96
CA ALA A 62 -2.19 17.88 -3.00
C ALA A 62 -2.44 16.38 -2.96
N PHE A 63 -3.71 15.94 -3.05
CA PHE A 63 -4.09 14.55 -3.14
C PHE A 63 -3.46 13.86 -4.37
N LYS A 64 -3.64 14.43 -5.56
CA LYS A 64 -3.05 13.90 -6.80
C LYS A 64 -1.52 13.87 -6.72
N LYS A 65 -0.91 14.92 -6.18
CA LYS A 65 0.54 14.96 -5.96
C LYS A 65 1.02 13.85 -5.03
N CYS A 66 0.28 13.60 -3.94
CA CYS A 66 0.55 12.50 -3.00
C CYS A 66 0.49 11.14 -3.71
N LEU A 67 -0.59 10.87 -4.45
CA LEU A 67 -0.75 9.62 -5.21
C LEU A 67 0.35 9.41 -6.25
N SER A 68 0.76 10.48 -6.95
CA SER A 68 1.86 10.39 -7.93
C SER A 68 3.24 10.24 -7.29
N GLY A 69 3.37 10.55 -6.00
CA GLY A 69 4.61 10.46 -5.24
C GLY A 69 4.87 9.10 -4.62
N SER A 70 4.00 8.10 -4.85
CA SER A 70 4.24 6.72 -4.39
C SER A 70 5.54 6.17 -4.98
N ASN A 71 6.41 5.66 -4.12
CA ASN A 71 7.63 4.95 -4.49
C ASN A 71 7.33 3.46 -4.64
N ARG A 72 7.95 2.83 -5.64
CA ARG A 72 7.84 1.41 -5.93
C ARG A 72 9.23 0.80 -6.05
N PRO A 73 9.39 -0.51 -5.85
CA PRO A 73 10.64 -1.19 -6.15
C PRO A 73 11.05 -0.94 -7.62
N LEU A 74 12.31 -0.58 -7.85
CA LEU A 74 12.86 -0.40 -9.21
C LEU A 74 12.98 -1.73 -9.97
N HIS A 75 13.13 -2.83 -9.22
CA HIS A 75 13.29 -4.18 -9.74
C HIS A 75 12.39 -5.15 -8.98
N GLY A 76 11.96 -6.20 -9.66
CA GLY A 76 11.05 -7.21 -9.11
C GLY A 76 9.58 -6.88 -9.33
N GLU A 77 8.73 -7.87 -9.05
CA GLU A 77 7.28 -7.72 -9.17
C GLU A 77 6.69 -6.96 -7.99
N TYR A 78 5.70 -6.13 -8.28
CA TYR A 78 4.85 -5.50 -7.28
C TYR A 78 3.39 -5.64 -7.68
N LEU A 79 2.50 -5.59 -6.70
CA LEU A 79 1.06 -5.60 -6.91
C LEU A 79 0.46 -4.26 -6.52
N ILE A 80 -0.36 -3.68 -7.41
CA ILE A 80 -1.24 -2.55 -7.06
C ILE A 80 -2.66 -3.09 -6.99
N VAL A 81 -3.35 -2.77 -5.89
CA VAL A 81 -4.74 -3.19 -5.66
C VAL A 81 -5.62 -1.97 -5.48
N ASP A 82 -6.76 -1.97 -6.18
CA ASP A 82 -7.78 -0.95 -6.05
C ASP A 82 -8.61 -1.19 -4.78
N PHE A 83 -8.42 -0.31 -3.80
CA PHE A 83 -9.11 -0.36 -2.51
C PHE A 83 -10.51 0.29 -2.56
N GLY A 84 -10.96 0.72 -3.74
CA GLY A 84 -12.36 0.98 -4.04
C GLY A 84 -13.16 -0.30 -4.29
N GLU A 85 -12.51 -1.43 -4.62
CA GLU A 85 -13.17 -2.71 -4.80
C GLU A 85 -13.52 -3.39 -3.46
N PRO A 86 -14.51 -4.31 -3.42
CA PRO A 86 -14.76 -5.14 -2.25
C PRO A 86 -13.57 -6.03 -1.87
N LEU A 87 -13.45 -6.35 -0.57
CA LEU A 87 -12.38 -7.18 -0.02
C LEU A 87 -12.27 -8.54 -0.69
N GLU A 88 -13.39 -9.14 -1.05
CA GLU A 88 -13.43 -10.44 -1.71
C GLU A 88 -12.69 -10.41 -3.06
N LYS A 89 -12.74 -9.26 -3.75
CA LYS A 89 -12.13 -9.08 -5.06
C LYS A 89 -10.65 -8.76 -4.95
N TYR A 90 -10.26 -7.73 -4.18
CA TYR A 90 -8.84 -7.38 -4.06
C TYR A 90 -8.07 -8.33 -3.14
N GLY A 91 -8.72 -8.88 -2.12
CA GLY A 91 -8.13 -9.83 -1.19
C GLY A 91 -7.68 -11.12 -1.88
N LYS A 92 -8.48 -11.63 -2.84
CA LYS A 92 -8.06 -12.76 -3.67
C LYS A 92 -6.78 -12.44 -4.45
N LYS A 93 -6.70 -11.27 -5.10
CA LYS A 93 -5.50 -10.84 -5.85
C LYS A 93 -4.27 -10.78 -4.95
N VAL A 94 -4.42 -10.27 -3.73
CA VAL A 94 -3.34 -10.22 -2.73
C VAL A 94 -2.89 -11.63 -2.35
N MET A 95 -3.83 -12.51 -2.02
CA MET A 95 -3.51 -13.90 -1.64
C MET A 95 -2.78 -14.62 -2.75
N ASP A 96 -3.27 -14.55 -3.98
CA ASP A 96 -2.64 -15.18 -5.16
C ASP A 96 -1.20 -14.69 -5.36
N TYR A 97 -0.92 -13.40 -5.08
CA TYR A 97 0.42 -12.80 -5.22
C TYR A 97 1.40 -13.18 -4.10
N ILE A 98 0.94 -13.33 -2.85
CA ILE A 98 1.80 -13.64 -1.70
C ILE A 98 1.98 -15.14 -1.49
N TYR A 99 1.01 -15.97 -1.89
CA TYR A 99 0.99 -17.40 -1.59
C TYR A 99 2.26 -18.14 -2.08
N PRO A 100 2.80 -17.89 -3.29
CA PRO A 100 4.04 -18.54 -3.73
C PRO A 100 5.24 -18.26 -2.81
N ALA A 101 5.34 -17.02 -2.29
CA ALA A 101 6.41 -16.64 -1.37
C ALA A 101 6.26 -17.23 0.03
N ILE A 102 5.06 -17.70 0.39
CA ILE A 102 4.79 -18.35 1.68
C ILE A 102 5.01 -19.85 1.59
N CYS A 103 4.63 -20.47 0.48
CA CYS A 103 4.59 -21.93 0.34
C CYS A 103 5.79 -22.54 -0.39
N GLY A 104 6.71 -21.73 -0.93
CA GLY A 104 8.02 -22.19 -1.41
C GLY A 104 7.99 -23.02 -2.70
N TRP A 105 7.12 -22.66 -3.66
CA TRP A 105 7.08 -23.27 -4.99
C TRP A 105 7.92 -22.48 -5.99
#